data_AF-A0A966PXP2-F1
#
_entry.id   AF-A0A966PXP2-F1
#
_cell.length_a   1.000
_cell.length_b   1.000
_cell.length_c   1.000
_cell.angle_alpha   90.00
_cell.angle_beta   90.00
_cell.angle_gamma   90.00
#
_symmetry.space_group_name_H-M   'P 1'
#
loop_
_entity.id
_entity.type
_entity.pdbx_description
1 polymer ?
#
loop_
_entity_poly.entity_id
_entity_poly.type
_entity_poly.pdbx_seq_one_letter_code
_entity_poly.pdbx_strand_id
1 'polypeptide(L)'
;MDIKRTKAKFEQGETRLGTYVWEMPDGRWIGDDEGNFLSILSMRGDRVKMNMLADAVRHYGIDVGQPLFLEGRRKIDDEELEYQKQRLKWGLTPDPLDIGVYKDEMKAAKRNKR
;
A
#
# COMPACT_ATOMS: atom_id res chain seq x y z
N MET A 1 28.55 -10.04 6.00
CA MET A 1 27.71 -8.83 5.87
C MET A 1 26.73 -8.79 7.04
N ASP A 2 27.07 -8.01 8.05
CA ASP A 2 26.33 -7.87 9.30
C ASP A 2 25.09 -7.01 9.11
N ILE A 3 23.92 -7.65 9.12
CA ILE A 3 22.63 -6.96 9.01
C ILE A 3 22.31 -6.37 10.39
N LYS A 4 22.67 -5.10 10.58
CA LYS A 4 22.28 -4.29 11.74
C LYS A 4 20.75 -4.26 11.84
N ARG A 5 20.20 -4.92 12.87
CA ARG A 5 18.79 -4.85 13.26
C ARG A 5 18.44 -3.42 13.68
N THR A 6 17.91 -2.63 12.75
CA THR A 6 17.32 -1.32 13.06
C THR A 6 16.08 -1.52 13.93
N LYS A 7 16.15 -1.04 15.18
CA LYS A 7 15.06 -1.06 16.16
C LYS A 7 13.95 -0.06 15.76
N ALA A 8 13.17 -0.39 14.75
CA ALA A 8 11.91 0.30 14.51
C ALA A 8 10.87 -0.21 15.53
N LYS A 9 10.33 0.68 16.36
CA LYS A 9 9.16 0.41 17.19
C LYS A 9 7.95 0.47 16.28
N PHE A 10 7.24 -0.65 16.13
CA PHE A 10 6.02 -0.75 15.34
C PHE A 10 4.85 -0.95 16.29
N GLU A 11 3.72 -0.32 16.00
CA GLU A 11 2.48 -0.59 16.72
C GLU A 11 1.99 -2.00 16.36
N GLN A 12 1.46 -2.74 17.33
CA GLN A 12 0.95 -4.11 17.12
C GLN A 12 -0.23 -4.07 16.15
N GLY A 13 0.04 -4.26 14.86
CA GLY A 13 -0.98 -4.16 13.82
C GLY A 13 -0.51 -3.50 12.52
N GLU A 14 0.67 -2.90 12.45
CA GLU A 14 1.19 -2.34 11.19
C GLU A 14 1.71 -3.43 10.25
N THR A 15 1.34 -3.36 8.96
CA THR A 15 1.93 -4.22 7.93
C THR A 15 3.20 -3.56 7.40
N ARG A 16 4.34 -4.27 7.44
CA ARG A 16 5.60 -3.75 6.88
C ARG A 16 5.56 -3.62 5.37
N LEU A 17 4.71 -4.40 4.69
CA LEU A 17 4.47 -4.38 3.25
C LEU A 17 3.36 -3.39 2.90
N GLY A 18 3.56 -2.67 1.80
CA GLY A 18 2.58 -1.74 1.27
C GLY A 18 3.05 -1.15 -0.04
N THR A 19 2.46 -0.01 -0.39
CA THR A 19 2.75 0.71 -1.62
C THR A 19 3.15 2.15 -1.28
N TYR A 20 4.22 2.64 -1.89
CA TYR A 20 4.51 4.06 -1.90
C TYR A 20 3.81 4.73 -3.07
N VAL A 21 3.17 5.86 -2.82
CA VAL A 21 2.60 6.77 -3.82
C VAL A 21 3.25 8.15 -3.67
N TRP A 22 3.19 8.98 -4.71
CA TRP A 22 3.65 10.37 -4.60
C TRP A 22 2.50 11.31 -4.31
N GLU A 23 2.53 11.97 -3.15
CA GLU A 23 1.54 12.94 -2.72
C GLU A 23 2.04 14.35 -3.01
N MET A 24 1.23 15.11 -3.76
CA MET A 24 1.47 16.51 -4.09
C MET A 24 1.12 17.42 -2.89
N PRO A 25 1.62 18.68 -2.86
CA PRO A 25 1.33 19.61 -1.76
C PRO A 25 -0.17 19.91 -1.54
N ASP A 26 -1.01 19.73 -2.56
CA ASP A 26 -2.46 19.89 -2.48
C ASP A 26 -3.19 18.64 -1.97
N GLY A 27 -2.46 17.56 -1.67
CA GLY A 27 -2.97 16.29 -1.16
C GLY A 27 -3.44 15.30 -2.23
N ARG A 28 -3.30 15.63 -3.52
CA ARG A 28 -3.57 14.70 -4.62
C ARG A 28 -2.39 13.75 -4.86
N TRP A 29 -2.69 12.59 -5.42
CA TRP A 29 -1.65 11.64 -5.84
C TRP A 29 -1.36 11.78 -7.32
N ILE A 30 -0.10 11.58 -7.71
CA ILE A 30 0.28 11.57 -9.12
C ILE A 30 -0.31 10.32 -9.78
N GLY A 31 -1.06 10.52 -10.85
CA GLY A 31 -1.64 9.47 -11.67
C GLY A 31 -2.14 10.02 -13.00
N ASP A 32 -2.60 9.11 -13.86
CA ASP A 32 -3.28 9.47 -15.12
C ASP A 32 -4.80 9.64 -14.94
N ASP A 33 -5.45 10.05 -16.03
CA ASP A 33 -6.90 10.28 -16.12
C ASP A 33 -7.74 9.00 -15.93
N GLU A 34 -7.14 7.83 -16.17
CA GLU A 34 -7.79 6.52 -15.99
C GLU A 34 -7.72 6.05 -14.53
N GLY A 35 -7.05 6.80 -13.65
CA GLY A 35 -6.94 6.52 -12.23
C GLY A 35 -5.79 5.57 -11.88
N ASN A 36 -4.82 5.36 -12.78
CA ASN A 36 -3.60 4.66 -12.41
C ASN A 36 -2.62 5.63 -11.76
N PHE A 37 -2.28 5.35 -10.50
CA PHE A 37 -1.36 6.19 -9.73
C PHE A 37 0.08 5.70 -9.84
N LEU A 38 1.00 6.66 -9.98
CA LEU A 38 2.43 6.40 -9.93
C LEU A 38 2.81 5.89 -8.55
N SER A 39 3.11 4.60 -8.49
CA SER A 39 3.22 3.86 -7.25
C SER A 39 4.23 2.73 -7.33
N ILE A 40 4.81 2.37 -6.18
CA ILE A 40 5.81 1.30 -6.09
C ILE A 40 5.59 0.41 -4.86
N LEU A 41 5.49 -0.90 -5.08
CA LEU A 41 5.38 -1.89 -4.01
C LEU A 41 6.71 -1.96 -3.24
N SER A 42 6.61 -1.82 -1.91
CA SER A 42 7.79 -1.80 -1.05
C SER A 42 7.47 -2.04 0.43
N MET A 43 8.52 -2.04 1.26
CA MET A 43 8.41 -2.06 2.70
C MET A 43 8.52 -0.66 3.29
N ARG A 44 7.82 -0.42 4.41
CA ARG A 44 7.93 0.82 5.19
C ARG A 44 9.41 1.11 5.52
N GLY A 45 9.88 2.26 5.06
CA GLY A 45 11.24 2.77 5.29
C GLY A 45 12.27 2.39 4.22
N ASP A 46 11.89 1.76 3.11
CA ASP A 46 12.81 1.41 2.02
C ASP A 46 13.22 2.64 1.20
N ARG A 47 14.41 3.18 1.53
CA ARG A 47 14.96 4.38 0.89
C ARG A 47 15.27 4.18 -0.59
N VAL A 48 15.60 2.97 -1.02
CA VAL A 48 15.91 2.71 -2.43
C VAL A 48 14.65 2.89 -3.25
N LYS A 49 13.54 2.31 -2.81
CA LYS A 49 12.26 2.40 -3.49
C LYS A 49 11.67 3.82 -3.44
N MET A 50 11.81 4.52 -2.32
CA MET A 50 11.42 5.94 -2.23
C MET A 50 12.23 6.82 -3.18
N ASN A 51 13.54 6.60 -3.30
CA ASN A 51 14.38 7.35 -4.23
C ASN A 51 14.05 7.04 -5.70
N MET A 52 13.78 5.77 -6.03
CA MET A 52 13.32 5.39 -7.37
C MET A 52 12.00 6.06 -7.74
N LEU A 53 11.06 6.13 -6.78
CA LEU A 53 9.80 6.85 -6.98
C LEU A 53 10.05 8.34 -7.20
N ALA A 54 10.87 8.98 -6.36
CA ALA A 54 11.21 10.40 -6.51
C ALA A 54 11.91 10.70 -7.85
N ASP A 55 12.80 9.82 -8.29
CA ASP A 55 13.50 9.94 -9.57
C ASP A 55 12.53 9.84 -10.75
N ALA A 56 11.60 8.88 -10.73
CA ALA A 56 10.53 8.77 -11.71
C ALA A 56 9.66 10.04 -11.75
N VAL A 57 9.27 10.56 -10.58
CA VAL A 57 8.47 11.79 -10.47
C VAL A 57 9.21 13.00 -11.07
N ARG A 58 10.52 13.11 -10.79
CA ARG A 58 11.37 14.15 -11.38
C ARG A 58 11.51 14.02 -12.88
N HIS A 59 11.57 12.80 -13.41
CA HIS A 59 11.56 12.55 -14.86
C HIS A 59 10.28 13.08 -15.53
N TYR A 60 9.15 13.13 -14.81
CA TYR A 60 7.91 13.78 -15.26
C TYR A 60 7.90 15.32 -15.07
N GLY A 61 8.99 15.92 -14.60
CA GLY A 61 9.11 17.37 -14.39
C GLY A 61 8.49 17.87 -13.08
N ILE A 62 8.17 16.97 -12.15
CA ILE A 62 7.58 17.32 -10.85
C ILE A 62 8.67 17.25 -9.79
N ASP A 63 8.96 18.38 -9.11
CA ASP A 63 9.94 18.43 -8.02
C ASP A 63 9.29 18.73 -6.65
N VAL A 64 7.97 18.83 -6.61
CA VAL A 64 7.18 19.10 -5.40
C VAL A 64 6.47 17.84 -4.91
N GLY A 65 6.17 17.78 -3.61
CA GLY A 65 5.47 16.66 -2.98
C GLY A 65 6.40 15.72 -2.21
N GLN A 66 5.86 14.57 -1.81
CA GLN A 66 6.54 13.62 -0.95
C GLN A 66 6.07 12.16 -1.17
N PRO A 67 6.93 11.17 -0.90
CA PRO A 67 6.50 9.77 -0.92
C PRO A 67 5.61 9.45 0.29
N LEU A 68 4.37 9.05 0.05
CA LEU A 68 3.41 8.60 1.05
C LEU A 68 3.35 7.07 1.07
N PHE A 69 3.48 6.46 2.26
CA PHE A 69 3.39 5.01 2.42
C PHE A 69 1.96 4.57 2.77
N LEU A 70 1.37 3.76 1.90
CA LEU A 70 0.07 3.13 2.11
C LEU A 70 0.29 1.70 2.60
N GLU A 71 0.03 1.47 3.88
CA GLU A 71 0.20 0.16 4.50
C GLU A 71 -0.83 -0.85 4.00
N GLY A 72 -0.39 -2.08 3.73
CA GLY A 72 -1.28 -3.18 3.32
C GLY A 72 -1.97 -3.00 1.96
N ARG A 73 -1.76 -1.87 1.26
CA ARG A 73 -2.31 -1.63 -0.07
C ARG A 73 -1.38 -2.18 -1.14
N ARG A 74 -1.97 -2.81 -2.15
CA ARG A 74 -1.29 -3.33 -3.34
C ARG A 74 -1.86 -2.70 -4.60
N LYS A 75 -1.06 -2.63 -5.66
CA LYS A 75 -1.56 -2.32 -6.99
C LYS A 75 -2.34 -3.53 -7.49
N ILE A 76 -3.51 -3.30 -8.04
CA ILE A 76 -4.38 -4.31 -8.65
C ILE A 76 -4.58 -3.95 -10.11
N ASP A 77 -4.78 -4.95 -10.95
CA ASP A 77 -5.10 -4.76 -12.36
C ASP A 77 -6.62 -4.58 -12.57
N ASP A 78 -7.05 -4.14 -13.75
CA ASP A 78 -8.46 -3.88 -14.05
C ASP A 78 -9.33 -5.14 -13.93
N GLU A 79 -8.81 -6.29 -14.36
CA GLU A 79 -9.50 -7.58 -14.22
C GLU A 79 -9.74 -7.92 -12.74
N GLU A 80 -8.73 -7.69 -11.90
CA GLU A 80 -8.83 -7.93 -10.47
C GLU A 80 -9.78 -6.94 -9.80
N LEU A 81 -9.79 -5.68 -10.23
CA LEU A 81 -10.73 -4.67 -9.75
C LEU A 81 -12.18 -5.06 -10.09
N GLU A 82 -12.45 -5.52 -11.31
CA GLU A 82 -13.78 -5.99 -11.70
C GLU A 82 -14.22 -7.20 -10.86
N TYR A 83 -13.32 -8.14 -10.63
CA TYR A 83 -13.60 -9.28 -9.77
C TYR A 83 -13.93 -8.87 -8.33
N GLN A 84 -13.17 -7.93 -7.75
CA GLN A 84 -13.46 -7.41 -6.42
C GLN A 84 -14.80 -6.68 -6.35
N LYS A 85 -15.14 -5.88 -7.38
CA LYS A 85 -16.47 -5.24 -7.50
C LYS A 85 -17.59 -6.28 -7.59
N GLN A 86 -17.37 -7.37 -8.31
CA GLN A 86 -18.33 -8.47 -8.44
C GLN A 86 -18.52 -9.19 -7.09
N ARG A 87 -17.44 -9.43 -6.34
CA ARG A 87 -17.52 -10.00 -4.99
C ARG A 87 -18.27 -9.09 -4.02
N LEU A 88 -18.03 -7.78 -4.08
CA LEU A 88 -18.79 -6.80 -3.30
C LEU A 88 -20.29 -6.87 -3.64
N LYS A 89 -20.65 -6.98 -4.92
CA LYS A 89 -22.05 -7.17 -5.36
C LYS A 89 -22.65 -8.48 -4.84
N TRP A 90 -21.85 -9.53 -4.68
CA TRP A 90 -22.26 -10.80 -4.09
C TRP A 90 -22.29 -10.79 -2.55
N GLY A 91 -22.00 -9.65 -1.91
CA GLY A 91 -21.94 -9.55 -0.45
C GLY A 91 -20.75 -10.28 0.18
N LEU A 92 -19.75 -10.66 -0.63
CA LEU A 92 -18.49 -11.25 -0.18
C LEU A 92 -17.47 -10.16 0.11
N THR A 93 -16.46 -10.47 0.93
CA THR A 93 -15.29 -9.61 1.10
C THR A 93 -14.70 -9.26 -0.26
N PRO A 94 -14.51 -7.97 -0.61
CA PRO A 94 -14.05 -7.56 -1.94
C PRO A 94 -12.69 -8.14 -2.31
N ASP A 95 -11.65 -7.85 -1.52
CA ASP A 95 -10.32 -8.44 -1.69
C ASP A 95 -10.08 -9.56 -0.66
N PRO A 96 -9.98 -10.83 -1.08
CA PRO A 96 -9.69 -11.93 -0.16
C PRO A 96 -8.25 -11.92 0.35
N LEU A 97 -7.36 -11.17 -0.30
CA LEU A 97 -5.95 -11.04 0.07
C LEU A 97 -5.68 -9.76 0.87
N ASP A 98 -6.73 -9.03 1.26
CA ASP A 98 -6.59 -7.82 2.05
C ASP A 98 -6.06 -8.16 3.45
N ILE A 99 -4.91 -7.57 3.78
CA ILE A 99 -4.22 -7.84 5.04
C ILE A 99 -5.00 -7.29 6.24
N GLY A 100 -5.82 -6.25 6.04
CA GLY A 100 -6.73 -5.73 7.05
C GLY A 100 -7.84 -6.72 7.39
N VAL A 101 -8.48 -7.32 6.37
CA VAL A 101 -9.50 -8.36 6.57
C VAL A 101 -8.92 -9.57 7.27
N TYR A 102 -7.75 -10.06 6.82
CA TYR A 102 -7.08 -11.19 7.45
C TYR A 102 -6.75 -10.94 8.94
N LYS A 103 -6.34 -9.71 9.28
CA LYS A 103 -6.08 -9.30 10.67
C LYS A 103 -7.35 -9.28 11.51
N ASP A 104 -8.47 -8.83 10.94
CA ASP A 104 -9.76 -8.81 11.62
C ASP A 104 -10.29 -10.23 11.85
N GLU A 105 -10.22 -11.10 10.83
CA GLU A 105 -10.58 -12.52 10.94
C GLU A 105 -9.72 -13.25 11.99
N MET A 106 -8.41 -13.03 12.01
CA MET A 106 -7.51 -13.59 13.03
C MET A 106 -7.81 -13.07 14.44
N LYS A 107 -8.19 -11.80 14.59
CA LYS A 107 -8.65 -11.24 15.87
C LYS A 107 -9.96 -11.90 16.32
N ALA A 108 -10.93 -12.03 15.41
CA ALA A 108 -12.22 -12.68 15.68
C ALA A 108 -12.04 -14.16 16.07
N ALA A 109 -11.20 -14.90 15.34
CA ALA A 109 -10.88 -16.30 15.63
C ALA A 109 -10.17 -16.47 16.98
N LYS A 110 -9.28 -15.55 17.37
CA LYS A 110 -8.68 -15.53 18.71
C LYS A 110 -9.69 -15.23 19.82
N ARG A 111 -10.69 -14.39 19.55
CA ARG A 111 -11.75 -14.06 20.52
C ARG A 111 -12.70 -15.24 20.75
N ASN A 112 -12.95 -16.05 19.72
CA ASN A 112 -13.84 -17.21 19.79
C ASN A 112 -13.20 -18.49 20.37
N LYS A 113 -11.92 -18.42 20.76
CA LYS A 113 -11.15 -19.51 21.37
C LYS A 113 -10.98 -19.36 22.89
N ARG A 114 -11.73 -18.44 23.52
CA ARG A 114 -11.78 -18.19 24.96
C ARG A 114 -13.10 -18.63 25.54
#